data_AF-A0A6G0WL99-F1
#
_entry.id   AF-A0A6G0WL99-F1
#
_cell.length_a   1.000
_cell.length_b   1.000
_cell.length_c   1.000
_cell.angle_alpha   90.00
_cell.angle_beta   90.00
_cell.angle_gamma   90.00
#
_symmetry.space_group_name_H-M   'P 1'
#
loop_
_entity.id
_entity.type
_entity.pdbx_description
1 polymer ?
#
loop_
_entity_poly.entity_id
_entity_poly.type
_entity_poly.pdbx_seq_one_letter_code
_entity_poly.pdbx_strand_id
1 'polypeptide(L)'
;MRWICAVGLVLSVDAWVKRRWDHSKTFNKLGLNELACESESKPTSCCLCQTFMHDIETHLNATENDHAMDVVFRISEEKKQIPYSRSEARILEVLESVCKDVKIPAQETSSKVQYAVKNACEGFVDEFADDLIALYYNNLSPQQNAMCVERLQVCDAAAKDEL
;
A
#
# COMPACT_ATOMS: atom_id res chain seq x y z
N MET A 1 28.70 -17.82 43.18
CA MET A 1 27.76 -18.05 42.07
C MET A 1 27.49 -16.72 41.37
N ARG A 2 28.15 -16.46 40.24
CA ARG A 2 27.96 -15.24 39.43
C ARG A 2 26.82 -15.50 38.45
N TRP A 3 25.69 -14.82 38.62
CA TRP A 3 24.60 -14.84 37.64
C TRP A 3 24.95 -13.83 36.56
N ILE A 4 25.20 -14.32 35.35
CA ILE A 4 25.37 -13.49 34.15
C ILE A 4 23.96 -13.20 33.65
N CYS A 5 23.50 -11.94 33.78
CA CYS A 5 22.31 -11.47 33.08
C CYS A 5 22.67 -11.34 31.60
N ALA A 6 22.19 -12.27 30.78
CA ALA A 6 22.19 -12.10 29.33
C ALA A 6 21.16 -11.02 28.98
N VAL A 7 21.63 -9.79 28.77
CA VAL A 7 20.82 -8.73 28.16
C VAL A 7 20.73 -9.05 26.68
N GLY A 8 19.63 -9.71 26.29
CA GLY A 8 19.28 -9.91 24.89
C GLY A 8 18.99 -8.56 24.25
N LEU A 9 19.92 -8.06 23.43
CA LEU A 9 19.67 -6.98 22.48
C LEU A 9 18.78 -7.53 21.38
N VAL A 10 17.47 -7.34 21.52
CA VAL A 10 16.54 -7.48 20.40
C VAL A 10 16.77 -6.28 19.49
N LEU A 11 17.57 -6.47 18.44
CA LEU A 11 17.69 -5.48 17.36
C LEU A 11 16.34 -5.48 16.61
N SER A 12 15.48 -4.52 16.93
CA SER A 12 14.26 -4.26 16.15
C SER A 12 14.67 -3.77 14.76
N VAL A 13 14.53 -4.65 13.76
CA VAL A 13 14.82 -4.36 12.36
C VAL A 13 13.78 -3.38 11.77
N ASP A 14 12.66 -3.16 12.46
CA ASP A 14 11.48 -2.45 11.95
C ASP A 14 11.50 -0.92 12.10
N ALA A 15 12.54 -0.33 12.70
CA ALA A 15 12.60 1.12 12.91
C ALA A 15 12.90 1.91 11.62
N TRP A 16 13.48 1.27 10.59
CA TRP A 16 13.91 1.94 9.36
C TRP A 16 12.77 2.20 8.38
N VAL A 17 11.71 1.38 8.37
CA VAL A 17 10.62 1.57 7.40
C VAL A 17 9.57 2.59 7.86
N LYS A 18 9.42 2.78 9.18
CA LYS A 18 8.40 3.65 9.80
C LYS A 18 8.38 5.12 9.37
N ARG A 19 9.30 5.58 8.50
CA ARG A 19 9.46 7.01 8.18
C ARG A 19 9.73 7.35 6.72
N ARG A 20 9.77 6.38 5.83
CA ARG A 20 10.33 6.64 4.50
C ARG A 20 9.30 7.19 3.51
N TRP A 21 8.06 6.73 3.60
CA TRP A 21 6.94 7.27 2.83
C TRP A 21 6.08 8.22 3.67
N ASP A 22 6.62 9.39 3.98
CA ASP A 22 5.88 10.48 4.62
C ASP A 22 5.95 11.75 3.75
N HIS A 23 4.95 11.93 2.90
CA HIS A 23 4.81 13.13 2.06
C HIS A 23 4.16 14.31 2.79
N SER A 24 3.85 14.20 4.10
CA SER A 24 3.20 15.26 4.88
C SER A 24 3.88 16.60 4.67
N LYS A 25 5.22 16.68 4.68
CA LYS A 25 5.95 17.93 4.47
C LYS A 25 5.62 18.63 3.14
N THR A 26 5.43 17.87 2.06
CA THR A 26 5.10 18.41 0.74
C THR A 26 3.66 18.92 0.74
N PHE A 27 2.73 18.13 1.26
CA PHE A 27 1.32 18.50 1.30
C PHE A 27 1.03 19.63 2.29
N ASN A 28 1.76 19.72 3.40
CA ASN A 28 1.68 20.81 4.37
C ASN A 28 2.07 22.16 3.72
N LYS A 29 3.09 22.16 2.85
CA LYS A 29 3.47 23.37 2.06
C LYS A 29 2.39 23.80 1.07
N LEU A 30 1.54 22.87 0.66
CA LEU A 30 0.40 23.11 -0.23
C LEU A 30 -0.88 23.47 0.56
N GLY A 31 -0.82 23.51 1.89
CA GLY A 31 -1.99 23.74 2.75
C GLY A 31 -2.94 22.55 2.87
N LEU A 32 -2.50 21.36 2.47
CA LEU A 32 -3.27 20.12 2.46
C LEU A 32 -2.80 19.21 3.60
N ASN A 33 -2.99 19.62 4.85
CA ASN A 33 -2.60 18.79 6.00
C ASN A 33 -3.62 17.66 6.25
N GLU A 34 -4.89 17.92 5.91
CA GLU A 34 -5.99 16.97 6.01
C GLU A 34 -6.78 16.93 4.71
N LEU A 35 -7.34 15.76 4.41
CA LEU A 35 -8.22 15.53 3.26
C LEU A 35 -9.50 14.84 3.75
N ALA A 36 -10.62 15.13 3.09
CA ALA A 36 -11.87 14.44 3.34
C ALA A 36 -11.92 13.13 2.54
N CYS A 37 -11.51 12.00 3.13
CA CYS A 37 -11.60 10.68 2.51
C CYS A 37 -12.55 9.78 3.31
N GLU A 38 -13.26 8.86 2.64
CA GLU A 38 -14.21 7.96 3.32
C GLU A 38 -15.23 8.70 4.23
N SER A 39 -15.70 9.88 3.79
CA SER A 39 -16.61 10.77 4.52
C SER A 39 -16.10 11.43 5.82
N GLU A 40 -14.80 11.32 6.13
CA GLU A 40 -14.18 11.93 7.31
C GLU A 40 -12.91 12.73 6.96
N SER A 41 -12.57 13.75 7.75
CA SER A 41 -11.29 14.46 7.63
C SER A 41 -10.20 13.63 8.29
N LYS A 42 -9.22 13.17 7.50
CA LYS A 42 -8.07 12.41 8.00
C LYS A 42 -6.75 13.07 7.56
N PRO A 43 -5.62 12.75 8.22
CA PRO A 43 -4.31 13.20 7.76
C PRO A 43 -4.08 12.84 6.29
N THR A 44 -3.48 13.76 5.54
CA THR A 44 -3.27 13.56 4.08
C THR A 44 -2.52 12.27 3.75
N SER A 45 -1.52 11.89 4.54
CA SER A 45 -0.81 10.62 4.37
C SER A 45 -1.72 9.40 4.49
N CYS A 46 -2.65 9.40 5.45
CA CYS A 46 -3.65 8.35 5.60
C CYS A 46 -4.57 8.31 4.38
N CYS A 47 -5.16 9.44 3.99
CA CYS A 47 -6.06 9.48 2.84
C CYS A 47 -5.40 9.05 1.53
N LEU A 48 -4.15 9.47 1.29
CA LEU A 48 -3.41 9.03 0.10
C LEU A 48 -3.17 7.52 0.12
N CYS A 49 -2.76 6.96 1.26
CA CYS A 49 -2.59 5.51 1.37
C CYS A 49 -3.89 4.76 1.09
N GLN A 50 -4.99 5.16 1.73
CA GLN A 50 -6.30 4.54 1.51
C GLN A 50 -6.74 4.66 0.05
N THR A 51 -6.55 5.82 -0.56
CA THR A 51 -6.88 6.06 -1.98
C THR A 51 -6.08 5.14 -2.89
N PHE A 52 -4.75 5.07 -2.71
CA PHE A 52 -3.90 4.27 -3.58
C PHE A 52 -4.18 2.77 -3.43
N MET A 53 -4.38 2.31 -2.20
CA MET A 53 -4.76 0.93 -1.93
C MET A 53 -6.13 0.59 -2.53
N HIS A 54 -7.11 1.49 -2.41
CA HIS A 54 -8.42 1.33 -3.03
C HIS A 54 -8.36 1.26 -4.56
N ASP A 55 -7.55 2.12 -5.19
CA ASP A 55 -7.37 2.13 -6.64
C ASP A 55 -6.70 0.83 -7.13
N ILE A 56 -5.65 0.37 -6.44
CA ILE A 56 -4.99 -0.92 -6.72
C ILE A 56 -5.98 -2.07 -6.61
N GLU A 57 -6.73 -2.15 -5.50
CA GLU A 57 -7.75 -3.18 -5.30
C GLU A 57 -8.83 -3.16 -6.37
N THR A 58 -9.28 -1.96 -6.76
CA THR A 58 -10.30 -1.79 -7.80
C THR A 58 -9.78 -2.32 -9.15
N HIS A 59 -8.55 -1.99 -9.52
CA HIS A 59 -7.93 -2.47 -10.76
C HIS A 59 -7.68 -3.98 -10.76
N LEU A 60 -7.28 -4.55 -9.62
CA LEU A 60 -7.10 -6.00 -9.47
C LEU A 60 -8.45 -6.73 -9.52
N ASN A 61 -9.47 -6.24 -8.83
CA ASN A 61 -10.80 -6.84 -8.80
C ASN A 61 -11.56 -6.72 -10.13
N ALA A 62 -11.24 -5.71 -10.94
CA ALA A 62 -11.74 -5.59 -12.31
C ALA A 62 -11.03 -6.52 -13.32
N THR A 63 -10.00 -7.26 -12.90
CA THR A 63 -9.27 -8.17 -13.81
C THR A 63 -10.15 -9.37 -14.16
N GLU A 64 -10.43 -9.56 -15.44
CA GLU A 64 -11.08 -10.76 -15.96
C GLU A 64 -10.14 -11.97 -15.81
N ASN A 65 -10.63 -13.06 -15.23
CA ASN A 65 -9.90 -14.33 -15.15
C ASN A 65 -10.21 -15.22 -16.35
N ASP A 66 -9.96 -14.69 -17.54
CA ASP A 66 -10.26 -15.36 -18.80
C ASP A 66 -9.24 -16.45 -19.17
N HIS A 67 -8.08 -16.47 -18.52
CA HIS A 67 -7.08 -17.52 -18.69
C HIS A 67 -6.26 -17.79 -17.42
N ALA A 68 -5.69 -19.00 -17.36
CA ALA A 68 -4.84 -19.45 -16.27
C ALA A 68 -3.36 -19.41 -16.70
N MET A 69 -2.47 -19.08 -15.78
CA MET A 69 -1.03 -19.01 -15.99
C MET A 69 -0.33 -20.19 -15.31
N ASP A 70 0.62 -20.79 -16.02
CA ASP A 70 1.57 -21.75 -15.45
C ASP A 70 2.61 -21.01 -14.59
N VAL A 71 2.69 -21.36 -13.31
CA VAL A 71 3.80 -21.01 -12.43
C VAL A 71 4.59 -22.25 -12.03
N VAL A 72 5.92 -22.17 -12.11
CA VAL A 72 6.84 -23.25 -11.76
C VAL A 72 7.47 -22.93 -10.42
N PHE A 73 7.33 -23.84 -9.45
CA PHE A 73 8.03 -23.70 -8.17
C PHE A 73 9.47 -24.16 -8.35
N ARG A 74 10.45 -23.38 -7.87
CA ARG A 74 11.88 -23.75 -7.98
C ARG A 74 12.27 -25.10 -7.36
N ILE A 75 11.36 -25.73 -6.58
CA ILE A 75 11.57 -26.98 -5.85
C ILE A 75 10.82 -28.17 -6.50
N SER A 76 9.84 -27.90 -7.38
CA SER A 76 9.07 -28.92 -8.08
C SER A 76 8.85 -28.47 -9.52
N GLU A 77 9.24 -29.30 -10.49
CA GLU A 77 8.94 -29.06 -11.91
C GLU A 77 7.44 -29.11 -12.24
N GLU A 78 6.59 -29.42 -11.24
CA GLU A 78 5.15 -29.34 -11.37
C GLU A 78 4.68 -27.89 -11.54
N LYS A 79 4.11 -27.63 -12.73
CA LYS A 79 3.38 -26.42 -13.04
C LYS A 79 2.11 -26.36 -12.22
N LYS A 80 1.93 -25.29 -11.44
CA LYS A 80 0.62 -24.95 -10.88
C LYS A 80 -0.04 -23.89 -11.73
N GLN A 81 -1.33 -24.06 -11.94
CA GLN A 81 -2.16 -23.09 -12.64
C GLN A 81 -2.73 -22.10 -11.64
N ILE A 82 -2.46 -20.82 -11.84
CA ILE A 82 -3.08 -19.74 -11.08
C ILE A 82 -3.88 -18.83 -12.03
N PRO A 83 -5.01 -18.26 -11.60
CA PRO A 83 -5.72 -17.27 -12.39
C PRO A 83 -4.83 -16.03 -12.61
N TYR A 84 -4.91 -15.42 -13.80
CA TYR A 84 -4.09 -14.24 -14.14
C TYR A 84 -4.24 -13.09 -13.13
N SER A 85 -5.46 -12.84 -12.60
CA SER A 85 -5.69 -11.85 -11.52
C SER A 85 -4.88 -12.08 -10.24
N ARG A 86 -4.29 -13.26 -10.07
CA ARG A 86 -3.45 -13.65 -8.91
C ARG A 86 -1.97 -13.77 -9.25
N SER A 87 -1.61 -13.52 -10.50
CA SER A 87 -0.22 -13.54 -10.91
C SER A 87 0.51 -12.29 -10.43
N GLU A 88 1.77 -12.46 -10.04
CA GLU A 88 2.67 -11.34 -9.78
C GLU A 88 2.76 -10.40 -10.99
N ALA A 89 2.73 -10.95 -12.20
CA ALA A 89 2.71 -10.19 -13.44
C ALA A 89 1.53 -9.20 -13.49
N ARG A 90 0.31 -9.65 -13.18
CA ARG A 90 -0.86 -8.76 -13.17
C ARG A 90 -0.74 -7.68 -12.10
N ILE A 91 -0.23 -8.03 -10.92
CA ILE A 91 -0.02 -7.06 -9.84
C ILE A 91 0.93 -5.97 -10.32
N LEU A 92 2.08 -6.33 -10.90
CA LEU A 92 3.05 -5.38 -11.44
C LEU A 92 2.44 -4.44 -12.51
N GLU A 93 1.65 -4.96 -13.45
CA GLU A 93 0.98 -4.12 -14.45
C GLU A 93 0.01 -3.10 -13.83
N VAL A 94 -0.72 -3.50 -12.78
CA VAL A 94 -1.59 -2.58 -12.04
C VAL A 94 -0.74 -1.51 -11.36
N LEU A 95 0.34 -1.90 -10.69
CA LEU A 95 1.26 -0.97 -10.03
C LEU A 95 1.87 0.05 -11.00
N GLU A 96 2.25 -0.35 -12.21
CA GLU A 96 2.79 0.56 -13.24
C GLU A 96 1.76 1.57 -13.80
N SER A 97 0.47 1.26 -13.69
CA SER A 97 -0.60 2.06 -14.30
C SER A 97 -1.42 2.87 -13.29
N VAL A 98 -1.51 2.43 -12.03
CA VAL A 98 -2.42 3.02 -11.03
C VAL A 98 -2.13 4.50 -10.80
N CYS A 99 -0.87 4.93 -10.84
CA CYS A 99 -0.48 6.31 -10.60
C CYS A 99 -0.84 7.30 -11.72
N LYS A 100 -1.34 6.83 -12.87
CA LYS A 100 -1.69 7.69 -14.02
C LYS A 100 -3.00 8.44 -13.80
N ASP A 101 -3.96 7.83 -13.10
CA ASP A 101 -5.34 8.31 -12.99
C ASP A 101 -5.77 8.61 -11.54
N VAL A 102 -4.82 8.72 -10.62
CA VAL A 102 -5.08 8.94 -9.19
C VAL A 102 -5.84 10.25 -8.98
N LYS A 103 -6.97 10.14 -8.28
CA LYS A 103 -7.81 11.28 -7.92
C LYS A 103 -7.96 11.32 -6.42
N ILE A 104 -7.66 12.48 -5.84
CA ILE A 104 -7.96 12.73 -4.42
C ILE A 104 -9.31 13.42 -4.27
N PRO A 105 -10.05 13.17 -3.17
CA PRO A 105 -11.39 13.72 -2.98
C PRO A 105 -11.47 15.24 -2.79
N ALA A 106 -10.34 15.96 -2.73
CA ALA A 106 -10.33 17.41 -2.65
C ALA A 106 -10.65 18.03 -4.03
N GLN A 107 -11.82 18.64 -4.15
CA GLN A 107 -12.25 19.38 -5.34
C GLN A 107 -11.35 20.60 -5.60
N GLU A 108 -11.13 20.89 -6.89
CA GLU A 108 -10.15 21.86 -7.45
C GLU A 108 -8.68 21.59 -7.09
N THR A 109 -8.16 20.44 -7.53
CA THR A 109 -6.72 20.19 -7.48
C THR A 109 -6.01 21.04 -8.54
N SER A 110 -5.30 22.09 -8.11
CA SER A 110 -4.33 22.77 -8.98
C SER A 110 -3.35 21.77 -9.60
N SER A 111 -2.75 22.09 -10.75
CA SER A 111 -1.74 21.24 -11.40
C SER A 111 -0.58 20.86 -10.46
N LYS A 112 -0.25 21.72 -9.50
CA LYS A 112 0.75 21.44 -8.44
C LYS A 112 0.32 20.32 -7.50
N VAL A 113 -0.95 20.30 -7.12
CA VAL A 113 -1.52 19.27 -6.24
C VAL A 113 -1.57 17.94 -6.99
N GLN A 114 -2.03 17.94 -8.24
CA GLN A 114 -2.03 16.72 -9.07
C GLN A 114 -0.62 16.15 -9.23
N TYR A 115 0.37 17.01 -9.50
CA TYR A 115 1.76 16.60 -9.57
C TYR A 115 2.28 16.03 -8.23
N ALA A 116 1.94 16.66 -7.11
CA ALA A 116 2.33 16.17 -5.78
C ALA A 116 1.70 14.80 -5.47
N VAL A 117 0.42 14.61 -5.78
CA VAL A 117 -0.29 13.32 -5.63
C VAL A 117 0.33 12.25 -6.51
N LYS A 118 0.57 12.55 -7.78
CA LYS A 118 1.20 11.62 -8.72
C LYS A 118 2.58 11.17 -8.23
N ASN A 119 3.45 12.12 -7.84
CA ASN A 119 4.77 11.77 -7.30
C ASN A 119 4.68 10.96 -5.99
N ALA A 120 3.67 11.24 -5.15
CA ALA A 120 3.47 10.46 -3.92
C ALA A 120 3.05 9.03 -4.23
N CYS A 121 2.23 8.83 -5.27
CA CYS A 121 1.86 7.50 -5.76
C CYS A 121 3.05 6.78 -6.39
N GLU A 122 3.80 7.44 -7.28
CA GLU A 122 4.99 6.85 -7.88
C GLU A 122 6.00 6.44 -6.80
N GLY A 123 6.27 7.31 -5.82
CA GLY A 123 7.11 6.98 -4.68
C GLY A 123 6.55 5.86 -3.78
N PHE A 124 5.23 5.73 -3.65
CA PHE A 124 4.59 4.63 -2.92
C PHE A 124 4.81 3.29 -3.64
N VAL A 125 4.49 3.25 -4.93
CA VAL A 125 4.59 2.03 -5.73
C VAL A 125 6.04 1.59 -5.89
N ASP A 126 6.95 2.52 -6.19
CA ASP A 126 8.37 2.20 -6.37
C ASP A 126 9.00 1.65 -5.09
N GLU A 127 8.61 2.19 -3.92
CA GLU A 127 9.19 1.79 -2.63
C GLU A 127 8.59 0.48 -2.10
N PHE A 128 7.30 0.24 -2.33
CA PHE A 128 6.57 -0.86 -1.70
C PHE A 128 6.06 -1.91 -2.69
N ALA A 129 6.59 -1.95 -3.92
CA ALA A 129 6.19 -2.95 -4.92
C ALA A 129 6.25 -4.38 -4.35
N ASP A 130 7.32 -4.76 -3.66
CA ASP A 130 7.49 -6.10 -3.09
C ASP A 130 6.47 -6.38 -1.96
N ASP A 131 6.22 -5.40 -1.09
CA ASP A 131 5.21 -5.50 -0.02
C ASP A 131 3.80 -5.65 -0.63
N LEU A 132 3.48 -4.87 -1.67
CA LEU A 132 2.20 -4.92 -2.37
C LEU A 132 2.00 -6.27 -3.08
N ILE A 133 3.04 -6.78 -3.76
CA ILE A 133 3.01 -8.12 -4.35
C ILE A 133 2.74 -9.16 -3.27
N ALA A 134 3.46 -9.12 -2.16
CA ALA A 134 3.27 -10.08 -1.07
C ALA A 134 1.85 -10.00 -0.45
N LEU A 135 1.29 -8.79 -0.30
CA LEU A 135 -0.04 -8.58 0.25
C LEU A 135 -1.15 -9.12 -0.67
N TYR A 136 -1.03 -8.93 -1.98
CA TYR A 136 -2.07 -9.32 -2.94
C TYR A 136 -1.89 -10.71 -3.54
N TYR A 137 -0.68 -11.28 -3.46
CA TYR A 137 -0.42 -12.62 -3.98
C TYR A 137 -1.30 -13.65 -3.26
N ASN A 138 -2.24 -14.24 -4.01
CA ASN A 138 -3.27 -15.16 -3.51
C ASN A 138 -4.22 -14.60 -2.43
N ASN A 139 -4.31 -13.27 -2.26
CA ASN A 139 -5.24 -12.67 -1.31
C ASN A 139 -6.27 -11.77 -2.02
N LEU A 140 -7.52 -11.87 -1.55
CA LEU A 140 -8.68 -11.11 -2.02
C LEU A 140 -9.25 -10.17 -0.97
N SER A 141 -8.82 -10.31 0.28
CA SER A 141 -9.32 -9.41 1.30
C SER A 141 -8.78 -8.01 1.05
N PRO A 142 -9.52 -6.97 1.48
CA PRO A 142 -8.98 -5.61 1.49
C PRO A 142 -7.68 -5.57 2.30
N GLN A 143 -6.64 -4.94 1.74
CA GLN A 143 -5.30 -4.87 2.32
C GLN A 143 -4.99 -3.47 2.88
N GLN A 144 -5.97 -2.54 2.88
CA GLN A 144 -5.75 -1.17 3.37
C GLN A 144 -5.20 -1.17 4.80
N ASN A 145 -5.75 -1.98 5.72
CA ASN A 145 -5.29 -2.00 7.10
C ASN A 145 -3.84 -2.52 7.21
N ALA A 146 -3.52 -3.61 6.52
CA ALA A 146 -2.18 -4.18 6.52
C ALA A 146 -1.14 -3.15 6.03
N MET A 147 -1.48 -2.36 5.01
CA MET A 147 -0.55 -1.36 4.48
C MET A 147 -0.57 -0.04 5.25
N CYS A 148 -1.72 0.60 5.39
CA CYS A 148 -1.83 1.97 5.89
C CYS A 148 -1.72 2.07 7.42
N VAL A 149 -2.18 1.05 8.15
CA VAL A 149 -2.17 1.02 9.62
C VAL A 149 -0.96 0.25 10.14
N GLU A 150 -0.79 -1.00 9.70
CA GLU A 150 0.23 -1.89 10.28
C GLU A 150 1.63 -1.58 9.73
N ARG A 151 1.78 -1.55 8.41
CA ARG A 151 3.07 -1.38 7.72
C ARG A 151 3.59 0.05 7.75
N LEU A 152 2.74 1.01 7.37
CA LEU A 152 3.12 2.43 7.23
C LEU A 152 2.80 3.27 8.46
N GLN A 153 1.80 2.87 9.26
CA GLN A 153 1.37 3.62 10.45
C GLN A 153 1.00 5.07 10.14
N VAL A 154 0.46 5.33 8.95
CA VAL A 154 0.01 6.66 8.51
C VAL A 154 -1.46 6.91 8.84
N CYS A 155 -2.22 5.84 9.05
CA CYS A 155 -3.58 5.87 9.57
C CYS A 155 -3.60 5.37 11.01
N ASP A 156 -4.49 5.94 11.82
CA ASP A 156 -4.80 5.37 13.13
C ASP A 156 -5.52 4.02 12.95
N ALA A 157 -5.24 3.07 13.83
CA ALA A 157 -6.01 1.83 13.87
C ALA A 157 -7.46 2.20 14.22
N ALA A 158 -8.41 1.79 13.36
CA ALA A 158 -9.83 1.98 13.64
C ALA A 158 -10.11 1.47 15.06
N ALA A 159 -10.53 2.38 15.94
CA ALA A 159 -11.07 1.98 17.23
C ALA A 159 -12.25 1.07 16.91
N LYS A 160 -12.09 -0.24 17.17
CA LYS A 160 -13.19 -1.18 17.07
C LYS A 160 -14.26 -0.70 18.05
N ASP A 161 -15.26 0.00 17.55
CA ASP A 161 -16.48 0.18 18.31
C ASP A 161 -17.17 -1.18 18.30
N GLU A 162 -17.01 -1.87 19.43
CA GLU A 162 -17.71 -3.10 19.78
C GLU A 162 -19.22 -2.79 19.79
N LEU A 163 -19.98 -3.39 18.88
CA LEU A 163 -21.43 -3.52 19.02
C LEU A 163 -21.88 -4.96 18.72
#